data_AF-A0A932Q9G6-F1
#
_entry.id   AF-A0A932Q9G6-F1
#
_cell.length_a   1.000
_cell.length_b   1.000
_cell.length_c   1.000
_cell.angle_alpha   90.00
_cell.angle_beta   90.00
_cell.angle_gamma   90.00
#
_symmetry.space_group_name_H-M   'P 1'
#
loop_
_entity.id
_entity.type
_entity.pdbx_description
1 polymer ?
#
loop_
_entity_poly.entity_id
_entity_poly.type
_entity_poly.pdbx_seq_one_letter_code
_entity_poly.pdbx_strand_id
1 'polypeptide(L)'
;VNGISVQEFANSTASATARSNLGQRFLEVFYNELFTEGRVQTDPNFANYKVQWSFGVDDPALVLLDFGAVKTFDEEFRSNYKRLARACLSSDYDAIRAGAIEIGFLREDDPKELVDMHYELALMFTEPFLVNGSYDWAGSGLAERVRKFMPRFIFAFKLRPPPRDFIFLNRKIVGVYFFCSAIKAKFDPRPLLETFTK
;
A
#
# COMPACT_ATOMS: atom_id res chain seq x y z
N VAL A 1 2.03 26.63 -4.17
CA VAL A 1 2.36 25.79 -2.99
C VAL A 1 3.87 25.52 -2.96
N ASN A 2 4.54 25.91 -1.87
CA ASN A 2 5.98 25.73 -1.67
C ASN A 2 6.33 24.26 -1.45
N GLY A 3 7.51 23.84 -1.90
CA GLY A 3 8.02 22.47 -1.80
C GLY A 3 8.64 21.98 -3.10
N ILE A 4 9.55 21.02 -2.98
CA ILE A 4 10.23 20.34 -4.10
C ILE A 4 9.45 19.09 -4.52
N SER A 5 9.72 18.58 -5.71
CA SER A 5 9.17 17.31 -6.16
C SER A 5 9.71 16.13 -5.34
N VAL A 6 8.97 15.03 -5.34
CA VAL A 6 9.44 13.76 -4.72
C VAL A 6 10.76 13.31 -5.33
N GLN A 7 10.96 13.51 -6.63
CA GLN A 7 12.18 13.12 -7.33
C GLN A 7 13.39 13.98 -6.92
N GLU A 8 13.19 15.29 -6.79
CA GLU A 8 14.23 16.19 -6.27
C GLU A 8 14.60 15.83 -4.83
N PHE A 9 13.61 15.54 -3.96
CA PHE A 9 13.87 15.08 -2.60
C PHE A 9 14.63 13.73 -2.60
N ALA A 10 14.22 12.78 -3.43
CA ALA A 10 14.88 11.49 -3.56
C ALA A 10 16.37 11.63 -3.94
N ASN A 11 16.68 12.58 -4.83
CA ASN A 11 18.03 12.89 -5.31
C ASN A 11 18.82 13.86 -4.41
N SER A 12 18.22 14.37 -3.34
CA SER A 12 18.85 15.31 -2.41
C SER A 12 19.81 14.64 -1.41
N THR A 13 20.46 15.48 -0.60
CA THR A 13 21.30 15.08 0.54
C THR A 13 20.49 14.77 1.81
N ALA A 14 19.16 14.60 1.71
CA ALA A 14 18.33 14.24 2.85
C ALA A 14 18.84 12.99 3.57
N SER A 15 18.84 13.05 4.91
CA SER A 15 19.29 11.97 5.78
C SER A 15 18.40 10.72 5.65
N ALA A 16 18.89 9.60 6.15
CA ALA A 16 18.08 8.38 6.25
C ALA A 16 16.83 8.60 7.13
N THR A 17 16.96 9.38 8.21
CA THR A 17 15.86 9.73 9.11
C THR A 17 14.79 10.54 8.38
N ALA A 18 15.17 11.59 7.64
CA ALA A 18 14.23 12.40 6.85
C ALA A 18 13.43 11.56 5.84
N ARG A 19 14.11 10.65 5.14
CA ARG A 19 13.49 9.74 4.16
C ARG A 19 12.51 8.78 4.83
N SER A 20 12.88 8.27 6.01
CA SER A 20 12.06 7.32 6.77
C SER A 20 10.83 7.99 7.37
N ASN A 21 10.97 9.20 7.90
CA ASN A 21 9.87 10.01 8.42
C ASN A 21 8.89 10.38 7.29
N LEU A 22 9.39 10.79 6.12
CA LEU A 22 8.52 11.09 4.97
C LEU A 22 7.74 9.85 4.50
N GLY A 23 8.40 8.68 4.44
CA GLY A 23 7.77 7.42 4.08
C GLY A 23 6.66 7.01 5.05
N GLN A 24 6.93 7.11 6.35
CA GLN A 24 5.93 6.86 7.41
C GLN A 24 4.72 7.80 7.27
N ARG A 25 4.97 9.10 7.06
CA ARG A 25 3.90 10.09 6.85
C ARG A 25 3.01 9.75 5.66
N PHE A 26 3.58 9.31 4.55
CA PHE A 26 2.75 8.95 3.40
C PHE A 26 1.90 7.70 3.65
N LEU A 27 2.47 6.71 4.33
CA LEU A 27 1.73 5.51 4.73
C LEU A 27 0.60 5.85 5.73
N GLU A 28 0.87 6.72 6.69
CA GLU A 28 -0.12 7.23 7.65
C GLU A 28 -1.26 7.96 6.94
N VAL A 29 -0.95 8.85 5.98
CA VAL A 29 -1.96 9.52 5.15
C VAL A 29 -2.85 8.50 4.44
N PHE A 30 -2.26 7.47 3.82
CA PHE A 30 -3.04 6.42 3.16
C PHE A 30 -3.97 5.67 4.13
N TYR A 31 -3.50 5.33 5.32
CA TYR A 31 -4.35 4.65 6.30
C TYR A 31 -5.44 5.54 6.87
N ASN A 32 -5.18 6.83 7.05
CA ASN A 32 -6.19 7.79 7.45
C ASN A 32 -7.28 7.91 6.36
N GLU A 33 -6.86 8.12 5.10
CA GLU A 33 -7.73 8.13 3.92
C GLU A 33 -8.64 6.89 3.85
N LEU A 34 -8.05 5.70 4.03
CA LEU A 34 -8.77 4.45 3.91
C LEU A 34 -9.65 4.16 5.13
N PHE A 35 -9.08 4.14 6.33
CA PHE A 35 -9.74 3.57 7.51
C PHE A 35 -10.49 4.59 8.36
N THR A 36 -10.16 5.87 8.26
CA THR A 36 -10.84 6.94 9.01
C THR A 36 -11.82 7.66 8.10
N GLU A 37 -11.31 8.28 7.04
CA GLU A 37 -12.10 9.14 6.14
C GLU A 37 -12.96 8.35 5.14
N GLY A 38 -12.55 7.14 4.80
CA GLY A 38 -13.18 6.32 3.75
C GLY A 38 -13.14 6.96 2.36
N ARG A 39 -12.19 7.88 2.14
CA ARG A 39 -12.00 8.64 0.90
C ARG A 39 -10.54 8.59 0.54
N VAL A 40 -10.21 7.81 -0.48
CA VAL A 40 -8.83 7.56 -0.88
C VAL A 40 -8.53 8.28 -2.19
N GLN A 41 -7.45 9.06 -2.22
CA GLN A 41 -6.88 9.54 -3.47
C GLN A 41 -6.23 8.35 -4.18
N THR A 42 -6.89 7.84 -5.22
CA THR A 42 -6.49 6.59 -5.90
C THR A 42 -5.40 6.76 -6.94
N ASP A 43 -5.05 7.99 -7.31
CA ASP A 43 -3.94 8.28 -8.21
C ASP A 43 -2.65 8.55 -7.42
N PRO A 44 -1.69 7.61 -7.41
CA PRO A 44 -0.46 7.76 -6.66
C PRO A 44 0.62 8.55 -7.42
N ASN A 45 0.26 9.25 -8.50
CA ASN A 45 1.23 10.00 -9.29
C ASN A 45 2.01 10.99 -8.41
N PHE A 46 3.35 10.93 -8.47
CA PHE A 46 4.23 11.78 -7.68
C PHE A 46 4.03 13.27 -7.96
N ALA A 47 3.51 13.63 -9.13
CA ALA A 47 3.15 15.01 -9.46
C ALA A 47 2.05 15.59 -8.54
N ASN A 48 1.26 14.73 -7.89
CA ASN A 48 0.22 15.13 -6.94
C ASN A 48 0.77 15.40 -5.53
N TYR A 49 2.09 15.24 -5.33
CA TYR A 49 2.74 15.39 -4.03
C TYR A 49 3.94 16.35 -4.15
N LYS A 50 4.12 17.18 -3.11
CA LYS A 50 5.37 17.92 -2.89
C LYS A 50 5.95 17.59 -1.54
N VAL A 51 7.25 17.82 -1.41
CA VAL A 51 7.98 17.69 -0.16
C VAL A 51 8.42 19.08 0.29
N GLN A 52 7.95 19.51 1.46
CA GLN A 52 8.50 20.67 2.15
C GLN A 52 9.62 20.20 3.07
N TRP A 53 10.85 20.53 2.67
CA TRP A 53 12.06 20.08 3.35
C TRP A 53 13.16 21.14 3.21
N SER A 54 14.09 21.16 4.16
CA SER A 54 15.27 22.00 4.16
C SER A 54 16.47 21.20 4.66
N PHE A 55 17.67 21.56 4.22
CA PHE A 55 18.90 20.85 4.59
C PHE A 55 19.07 20.80 6.12
N GLY A 56 19.43 19.62 6.63
CA GLY A 56 19.60 19.37 8.07
C GLY A 56 18.30 19.13 8.86
N VAL A 57 17.14 19.14 8.22
CA VAL A 57 15.85 18.83 8.86
C VAL A 57 15.49 17.37 8.64
N ASP A 58 15.18 16.66 9.72
CA ASP A 58 14.79 15.25 9.67
C ASP A 58 13.27 15.02 9.60
N ASP A 59 12.48 16.10 9.61
CA ASP A 59 11.02 16.01 9.57
C ASP A 59 10.41 16.77 8.37
N PRO A 60 10.54 16.23 7.15
CA PRO A 60 9.89 16.79 5.97
C PRO A 60 8.37 16.67 6.04
N ALA A 61 7.66 17.68 5.54
CA ALA A 61 6.22 17.62 5.37
C ALA A 61 5.83 17.14 3.97
N LEU A 62 4.83 16.27 3.90
CA LEU A 62 4.18 15.85 2.67
C LEU A 62 3.03 16.82 2.35
N VAL A 63 3.07 17.40 1.16
CA VAL A 63 2.06 18.33 0.67
C VAL A 63 1.24 17.62 -0.40
N LEU A 64 -0.09 17.54 -0.20
CA LEU A 64 -1.04 16.96 -1.14
C LEU A 64 -1.56 18.08 -2.07
N LEU A 65 -1.39 17.91 -3.39
CA LEU A 65 -1.76 18.95 -4.37
C LEU A 65 -3.11 18.73 -5.03
N ASP A 66 -3.47 17.47 -5.31
CA ASP A 66 -4.64 17.14 -6.12
C ASP A 66 -5.48 16.02 -5.49
N PHE A 67 -6.80 16.21 -5.50
CA PHE A 67 -7.81 15.24 -5.06
C PHE A 67 -8.77 14.84 -6.21
N GLY A 68 -8.38 15.06 -7.47
CA GLY A 68 -9.21 14.83 -8.65
C GLY A 68 -9.63 13.37 -8.89
N ALA A 69 -8.93 12.41 -8.28
CA ALA A 69 -9.22 10.98 -8.37
C ALA A 69 -9.50 10.35 -6.99
N VAL A 70 -10.44 10.93 -6.24
CA VAL A 70 -10.91 10.36 -4.97
C VAL A 70 -11.95 9.27 -5.20
N LYS A 71 -11.80 8.15 -4.50
CA LYS A 71 -12.79 7.09 -4.41
C LYS A 71 -13.27 6.92 -2.97
N THR A 72 -14.58 6.83 -2.81
CA THR A 72 -15.21 6.53 -1.53
C THR A 72 -15.33 5.02 -1.35
N PHE A 73 -15.00 4.55 -0.16
CA PHE A 73 -15.21 3.18 0.30
C PHE A 73 -16.15 3.22 1.50
N ASP A 74 -17.24 2.44 1.45
CA ASP A 74 -18.20 2.38 2.54
C ASP A 74 -17.63 1.70 3.80
N GLU A 75 -18.37 1.76 4.89
CA GLU A 75 -17.96 1.18 6.17
C GLU A 75 -17.82 -0.34 6.11
N GLU A 76 -18.70 -1.01 5.36
CA GLU A 76 -18.69 -2.47 5.21
C GLU A 76 -17.39 -2.93 4.54
N PHE A 77 -17.06 -2.37 3.37
CA PHE A 77 -15.83 -2.67 2.65
C PHE A 77 -14.61 -2.41 3.51
N ARG A 78 -14.56 -1.27 4.21
CA ARG A 78 -13.42 -0.92 5.09
C ARG A 78 -13.27 -1.90 6.24
N SER A 79 -14.37 -2.30 6.88
CA SER A 79 -14.37 -3.28 7.96
C SER A 79 -13.88 -4.64 7.48
N ASN A 80 -14.36 -5.10 6.32
CA ASN A 80 -13.94 -6.36 5.70
C ASN A 80 -12.46 -6.30 5.33
N TYR A 81 -11.99 -5.18 4.78
CA TYR A 81 -10.59 -4.98 4.42
C TYR A 81 -9.66 -4.94 5.64
N LYS A 82 -10.09 -4.35 6.78
CA LYS A 82 -9.34 -4.43 8.05
C LYS A 82 -9.18 -5.88 8.52
N ARG A 83 -10.23 -6.70 8.42
CA ARG A 83 -10.16 -8.13 8.78
C ARG A 83 -9.20 -8.88 7.86
N LEU A 84 -9.27 -8.64 6.55
CA LEU A 84 -8.34 -9.21 5.59
C LEU A 84 -6.88 -8.82 5.89
N ALA A 85 -6.61 -7.53 6.13
CA ALA A 85 -5.26 -7.07 6.46
C ALA A 85 -4.69 -7.75 7.71
N ARG A 86 -5.52 -7.95 8.74
CA ARG A 86 -5.14 -8.70 9.95
C ARG A 86 -4.89 -10.18 9.68
N ALA A 87 -5.72 -10.83 8.88
CA ALA A 87 -5.50 -12.22 8.47
C ALA A 87 -4.18 -12.39 7.72
N CYS A 88 -3.79 -11.41 6.90
CA CYS A 88 -2.49 -11.40 6.25
C CYS A 88 -1.32 -11.30 7.25
N LEU A 89 -1.47 -10.54 8.35
CA LEU A 89 -0.43 -10.43 9.39
C LEU A 89 -0.15 -11.74 10.11
N SER A 90 -1.15 -12.61 10.24
CA SER A 90 -0.99 -13.97 10.78
C SER A 90 -0.70 -15.02 9.70
N SER A 91 -0.65 -14.63 8.42
CA SER A 91 -0.52 -15.53 7.26
C SER A 91 -1.57 -16.66 7.26
N ASP A 92 -2.75 -16.42 7.84
CA ASP A 92 -3.81 -17.39 8.01
C ASP A 92 -4.54 -17.61 6.69
N TYR A 93 -4.32 -18.78 6.07
CA TYR A 93 -4.84 -19.10 4.74
C TYR A 93 -6.37 -19.04 4.67
N ASP A 94 -7.05 -19.64 5.65
CA ASP A 94 -8.51 -19.72 5.65
C ASP A 94 -9.14 -18.36 5.94
N ALA A 95 -8.55 -17.59 6.86
CA ALA A 95 -9.02 -16.24 7.16
C ALA A 95 -8.77 -15.27 5.99
N ILE A 96 -7.64 -15.39 5.27
CA ILE A 96 -7.37 -14.60 4.06
C ILE A 96 -8.36 -14.95 2.96
N ARG A 97 -8.66 -16.24 2.76
CA ARG A 97 -9.68 -16.68 1.80
C ARG A 97 -11.05 -16.11 2.16
N ALA A 98 -11.46 -16.22 3.43
CA ALA A 98 -12.74 -15.69 3.89
C ALA A 98 -12.83 -14.17 3.66
N GLY A 99 -11.81 -13.41 4.08
CA GLY A 99 -11.76 -11.96 3.86
C GLY A 99 -11.78 -11.58 2.38
N ALA A 100 -11.12 -12.35 1.51
CA ALA A 100 -11.13 -12.14 0.06
C ALA A 100 -12.51 -12.36 -0.57
N ILE A 101 -13.30 -13.30 -0.03
CA ILE A 101 -14.70 -13.52 -0.42
C ILE A 101 -15.57 -12.35 0.06
N GLU A 102 -15.38 -11.91 1.32
CA GLU A 102 -16.13 -10.79 1.92
C GLU A 102 -15.94 -9.45 1.19
N ILE A 103 -14.76 -9.22 0.57
CA ILE A 103 -14.52 -8.03 -0.28
C ILE A 103 -14.88 -8.26 -1.75
N GLY A 104 -15.46 -9.42 -2.08
CA GLY A 104 -15.93 -9.78 -3.42
C GLY A 104 -14.84 -10.12 -4.43
N PHE A 105 -13.60 -10.37 -3.99
CA PHE A 105 -12.50 -10.76 -4.88
C PHE A 105 -12.61 -12.24 -5.27
N LEU A 106 -12.72 -13.12 -4.27
CA LEU A 106 -12.92 -14.56 -4.45
C LEU A 106 -14.40 -14.94 -4.35
N ARG A 107 -14.73 -16.14 -4.79
CA ARG A 107 -16.01 -16.82 -4.56
C ARG A 107 -15.79 -18.13 -3.81
N GLU A 108 -16.84 -18.63 -3.18
CA GLU A 108 -16.78 -19.90 -2.45
C GLU A 108 -16.41 -21.09 -3.35
N ASP A 109 -16.82 -21.06 -4.61
CA ASP A 109 -16.62 -22.11 -5.61
C ASP A 109 -15.34 -21.92 -6.45
N ASP A 110 -14.50 -20.93 -6.11
CA ASP A 110 -13.26 -20.73 -6.85
C ASP A 110 -12.34 -21.95 -6.76
N PRO A 111 -11.72 -22.37 -7.88
CA PRO A 111 -10.71 -23.41 -7.88
C PRO A 111 -9.56 -23.07 -6.92
N LYS A 112 -9.02 -24.09 -6.26
CA LYS A 112 -7.90 -23.94 -5.32
C LYS A 112 -6.74 -23.13 -5.90
N GLU A 113 -6.44 -23.28 -7.20
CA GLU A 113 -5.38 -22.53 -7.87
C GLU A 113 -5.60 -21.00 -7.80
N LEU A 114 -6.83 -20.51 -7.96
CA LEU A 114 -7.11 -19.07 -7.86
C LEU A 114 -6.99 -18.57 -6.43
N VAL A 115 -7.43 -19.38 -5.46
CA VAL A 115 -7.29 -19.09 -4.03
C VAL A 115 -5.82 -19.00 -3.64
N ASP A 116 -5.01 -19.97 -4.07
CA ASP A 116 -3.56 -20.00 -3.81
C ASP A 116 -2.85 -18.79 -4.43
N MET A 117 -3.21 -18.40 -5.66
CA MET A 117 -2.65 -17.21 -6.30
C MET A 117 -3.04 -15.92 -5.57
N HIS A 118 -4.28 -15.81 -5.09
CA HIS A 118 -4.68 -14.66 -4.29
C HIS A 118 -3.93 -14.61 -2.95
N TYR A 119 -3.79 -15.76 -2.28
CA TYR A 119 -3.02 -15.87 -1.04
C TYR A 119 -1.56 -15.44 -1.25
N GLU A 120 -0.91 -15.93 -2.30
CA GLU A 120 0.47 -15.55 -2.64
C GLU A 120 0.60 -14.03 -2.89
N LEU A 121 -0.33 -13.44 -3.66
CA LEU A 121 -0.35 -12.00 -3.90
C LEU A 121 -0.56 -11.20 -2.61
N ALA A 122 -1.51 -11.63 -1.76
CA ALA A 122 -1.82 -10.98 -0.49
C ALA A 122 -0.60 -10.99 0.44
N LEU A 123 0.15 -12.09 0.52
CA LEU A 123 1.38 -12.16 1.29
C LEU A 123 2.49 -11.27 0.71
N MET A 124 2.64 -11.20 -0.62
CA MET A 124 3.61 -10.26 -1.24
C MET A 124 3.33 -8.82 -0.82
N PHE A 125 2.07 -8.37 -0.85
CA PHE A 125 1.71 -7.01 -0.42
C PHE A 125 1.83 -6.81 1.10
N THR A 126 1.79 -7.89 1.88
CA THR A 126 1.89 -7.85 3.35
C THR A 126 3.32 -7.98 3.86
N GLU A 127 4.27 -8.41 3.00
CA GLU A 127 5.68 -8.58 3.35
C GLU A 127 6.29 -7.42 4.16
N PRO A 128 6.06 -6.13 3.83
CA PRO A 128 6.64 -5.02 4.60
C PRO A 128 6.29 -5.06 6.10
N PHE A 129 5.16 -5.65 6.45
CA PHE A 129 4.62 -5.71 7.81
C PHE A 129 4.96 -7.02 8.55
N LEU A 130 5.50 -8.02 7.84
CA LEU A 130 5.92 -9.31 8.40
C LEU A 130 7.39 -9.30 8.81
N VAL A 131 8.19 -8.36 8.29
CA VAL A 131 9.58 -8.17 8.70
C VAL A 131 9.63 -7.61 10.12
N ASN A 132 10.43 -8.23 10.98
CA ASN A 132 10.67 -7.72 12.32
C ASN A 132 11.55 -6.46 12.24
N GLY A 133 10.96 -5.30 12.52
CA GLY A 133 11.65 -4.01 12.54
C GLY A 133 11.68 -3.31 11.18
N SER A 134 12.78 -2.61 10.90
CA SER A 134 12.85 -1.72 9.73
C SER A 134 12.83 -2.47 8.40
N TYR A 135 11.85 -2.16 7.55
CA TYR A 135 11.76 -2.67 6.18
C TYR A 135 12.54 -1.78 5.20
N ASP A 136 13.36 -2.38 4.32
CA ASP A 136 14.07 -1.69 3.24
C ASP A 136 13.23 -1.66 1.96
N TRP A 137 12.46 -0.58 1.79
CA TRP A 137 11.49 -0.44 0.69
C TRP A 137 12.17 -0.53 -0.68
N ALA A 138 13.32 0.12 -0.85
CA ALA A 138 14.07 0.12 -2.11
C ALA A 138 14.84 -1.19 -2.34
N GLY A 139 15.39 -1.77 -1.27
CA GLY A 139 16.24 -2.97 -1.32
C GLY A 139 15.50 -4.31 -1.27
N SER A 140 14.19 -4.32 -1.01
CA SER A 140 13.41 -5.56 -0.78
C SER A 140 13.28 -6.49 -1.99
N GLY A 141 13.41 -5.98 -3.22
CA GLY A 141 13.12 -6.71 -4.45
C GLY A 141 11.64 -7.06 -4.67
N LEU A 142 10.73 -6.56 -3.82
CA LEU A 142 9.31 -6.89 -3.87
C LEU A 142 8.66 -6.48 -5.20
N ALA A 143 8.96 -5.29 -5.70
CA ALA A 143 8.46 -4.82 -7.00
C ALA A 143 8.79 -5.79 -8.15
N GLU A 144 10.00 -6.39 -8.15
CA GLU A 144 10.39 -7.33 -9.19
C GLU A 144 9.63 -8.66 -9.06
N ARG A 145 9.45 -9.16 -7.83
CA ARG A 145 8.66 -10.37 -7.56
C ARG A 145 7.20 -10.19 -8.00
N VAL A 146 6.57 -9.09 -7.61
CA VAL A 146 5.20 -8.76 -8.04
C VAL A 146 5.13 -8.64 -9.57
N ARG A 147 6.06 -7.92 -10.21
CA ARG A 147 6.09 -7.78 -11.67
C ARG A 147 6.19 -9.13 -12.40
N LYS A 148 6.94 -10.09 -11.88
CA LYS A 148 7.05 -11.45 -12.44
C LYS A 148 5.78 -12.28 -12.22
N PHE A 149 5.10 -12.08 -11.09
CA PHE A 149 3.89 -12.81 -10.72
C PHE A 149 2.62 -12.30 -11.44
N MET A 150 2.49 -10.99 -11.60
CA MET A 150 1.26 -10.34 -12.10
C MET A 150 0.74 -10.86 -13.46
N PRO A 151 1.57 -11.17 -14.48
CA PRO A 151 1.06 -11.71 -15.75
C PRO A 151 0.31 -13.03 -15.59
N ARG A 152 0.84 -13.94 -14.75
CA ARG A 152 0.19 -15.23 -14.45
C ARG A 152 -1.12 -15.00 -13.69
N PHE A 153 -1.10 -14.11 -12.70
CA PHE A 153 -2.28 -13.75 -11.92
C PHE A 153 -3.41 -13.20 -12.80
N ILE A 154 -3.10 -12.20 -13.64
CA ILE A 154 -4.08 -11.59 -14.56
C ILE A 154 -4.63 -12.62 -15.53
N PHE A 155 -3.79 -13.51 -16.06
CA PHE A 155 -4.24 -14.57 -16.95
C PHE A 155 -5.19 -15.55 -16.25
N ALA A 156 -4.92 -15.91 -15.00
CA ALA A 156 -5.77 -16.79 -14.21
C ALA A 156 -7.16 -16.19 -13.93
N PHE A 157 -7.23 -14.88 -13.66
CA PHE A 157 -8.47 -14.15 -13.38
C PHE A 157 -9.12 -13.51 -14.62
N LYS A 158 -8.67 -13.81 -15.85
CA LYS A 158 -9.11 -13.11 -17.08
C LYS A 158 -10.62 -13.18 -17.37
N LEU A 159 -11.30 -14.25 -16.95
CA LEU A 159 -12.74 -14.42 -17.17
C LEU A 159 -13.58 -13.67 -16.12
N ARG A 160 -12.96 -13.30 -15.00
CA ARG A 160 -13.61 -12.60 -13.91
C ARG A 160 -12.62 -11.59 -13.33
N PRO A 161 -12.53 -10.39 -13.93
CA PRO A 161 -11.63 -9.36 -13.44
C PRO A 161 -11.98 -9.00 -12.00
N PRO A 162 -10.99 -8.60 -11.18
CA PRO A 162 -11.23 -8.17 -9.80
C PRO A 162 -12.22 -7.01 -9.71
N PRO A 163 -12.92 -6.86 -8.56
CA PRO A 163 -13.76 -5.70 -8.30
C PRO A 163 -12.98 -4.40 -8.51
N ARG A 164 -13.63 -3.37 -9.08
CA ARG A 164 -13.01 -2.06 -9.32
C ARG A 164 -12.39 -1.50 -8.05
N ASP A 165 -13.09 -1.65 -6.93
CA ASP A 165 -12.71 -1.15 -5.62
C ASP A 165 -11.38 -1.74 -5.15
N PHE A 166 -11.22 -3.05 -5.35
CA PHE A 166 -9.95 -3.73 -5.13
C PHE A 166 -8.83 -3.19 -6.03
N ILE A 167 -9.10 -3.01 -7.34
CA ILE A 167 -8.09 -2.52 -8.30
C ILE A 167 -7.62 -1.11 -7.93
N PHE A 168 -8.55 -0.20 -7.63
CA PHE A 168 -8.23 1.18 -7.27
C PHE A 168 -7.45 1.25 -5.95
N LEU A 169 -7.87 0.48 -4.95
CA LEU A 169 -7.16 0.42 -3.67
C LEU A 169 -5.74 -0.12 -3.83
N ASN A 170 -5.57 -1.23 -4.56
CA ASN A 170 -4.25 -1.81 -4.81
C ASN A 170 -3.36 -0.87 -5.63
N ARG A 171 -3.91 -0.11 -6.58
CA ARG A 171 -3.15 0.92 -7.29
C ARG A 171 -2.57 1.97 -6.33
N LYS A 172 -3.36 2.42 -5.36
CA LYS A 172 -2.85 3.34 -4.31
C LYS A 172 -1.77 2.69 -3.45
N ILE A 173 -1.96 1.44 -3.00
CA ILE A 173 -0.97 0.70 -2.21
C ILE A 173 0.36 0.55 -2.97
N VAL A 174 0.31 0.13 -4.23
CA VAL A 174 1.47 0.06 -5.12
C VAL A 174 2.16 1.43 -5.23
N GLY A 175 1.37 2.49 -5.31
CA GLY A 175 1.85 3.87 -5.27
C GLY A 175 2.64 4.25 -4.03
N VAL A 176 2.09 3.95 -2.85
CA VAL A 176 2.77 4.19 -1.56
C VAL A 176 4.08 3.41 -1.49
N TYR A 177 4.07 2.15 -1.93
CA TYR A 177 5.27 1.33 -2.02
C TYR A 177 6.34 1.98 -2.92
N PHE A 178 5.96 2.42 -4.11
CA PHE A 178 6.91 3.04 -5.04
C PHE A 178 7.42 4.38 -4.54
N PHE A 179 6.60 5.16 -3.85
CA PHE A 179 7.05 6.39 -3.19
C PHE A 179 8.12 6.09 -2.14
N CYS A 180 7.85 5.16 -1.23
CA CYS A 180 8.80 4.78 -0.17
C CYS A 180 10.10 4.21 -0.77
N SER A 181 9.98 3.43 -1.85
CA SER A 181 11.13 2.90 -2.59
C SER A 181 11.94 4.01 -3.27
N ALA A 182 11.28 4.96 -3.93
CA ALA A 182 11.95 6.05 -4.66
C ALA A 182 12.78 6.93 -3.73
N ILE A 183 12.25 7.25 -2.55
CA ILE A 183 12.98 8.05 -1.55
C ILE A 183 13.95 7.22 -0.71
N LYS A 184 14.04 5.90 -0.94
CA LYS A 184 14.89 4.96 -0.19
C LYS A 184 14.60 4.96 1.31
N ALA A 185 13.32 5.02 1.69
CA ALA A 185 12.88 4.99 3.07
C ALA A 185 13.22 3.64 3.72
N LYS A 186 13.52 3.65 5.03
CA LYS A 186 13.71 2.45 5.84
C LYS A 186 13.03 2.62 7.20
N PHE A 187 11.92 1.94 7.43
CA PHE A 187 11.18 2.04 8.69
C PHE A 187 10.33 0.80 8.92
N ASP A 188 9.91 0.60 10.18
CA ASP A 188 8.95 -0.44 10.55
C ASP A 188 7.51 0.07 10.30
N PRO A 189 6.77 -0.48 9.32
CA PRO A 189 5.44 -0.01 9.01
C PRO A 189 4.34 -0.71 9.84
N ARG A 190 4.67 -1.77 10.58
CA ARG A 190 3.69 -2.60 11.28
C ARG A 190 2.94 -1.84 12.39
N PRO A 191 3.59 -1.01 13.24
CA PRO A 191 2.86 -0.26 14.27
C PRO A 191 1.77 0.67 13.71
N LEU A 192 2.00 1.26 12.53
CA LEU A 192 0.99 2.08 11.85
C LEU A 192 -0.20 1.23 11.42
N LEU A 193 0.05 0.11 10.73
CA LEU A 193 -1.01 -0.79 10.30
C LEU A 193 -1.83 -1.33 11.47
N GLU A 194 -1.19 -1.70 12.58
CA GLU A 194 -1.88 -2.16 13.79
C GLU A 194 -2.72 -1.05 14.43
N THR A 195 -2.27 0.20 14.39
CA THR A 195 -3.00 1.35 14.95
C THR A 195 -4.32 1.62 14.23
N PHE A 196 -4.32 1.65 12.90
CA PHE A 196 -5.54 1.79 12.09
C PHE A 196 -6.33 0.47 11.95
N THR A 197 -5.60 -0.62 12.19
CA THR A 197 -6.01 -1.99 12.47
C THR A 197 -7.17 -2.13 13.41
N LYS A 198 -6.92 -1.63 14.63
CA LYS A 198 -7.67 -1.85 15.87
C LYS A 198 -9.19 -1.81 15.71
#